data_AF-A0A954IE23-F1
#
_entry.id   AF-A0A954IE23-F1
#
_cell.length_a   1.000
_cell.length_b   1.000
_cell.length_c   1.000
_cell.angle_alpha   90.00
_cell.angle_beta   90.00
_cell.angle_gamma   90.00
#
_symmetry.space_group_name_H-M   'P 1'
#
loop_
_entity.id
_entity.type
_entity.pdbx_description
1 polymer ?
#
loop_
_entity_poly.entity_id
_entity_poly.type
_entity_poly.pdbx_seq_one_letter_code
_entity_poly.pdbx_strand_id
1 'polypeptide(L)'
;MATVAQLRSQSKKLIQEGIKASSSRTSGKKAVTVRTVDRRTGATERQQATLTVTDLDTYRTIYEDARDLLLEHGYERELAPRIQALYRELIPDSPEFTRHQKSTLKQLASEKPTERLAAAKFVEKETRAEVNQNRSLWLRHPVTVEVLIDTLGNETDARIAGELISALAWIHSRYFADLRIFSALLPLLQAEESSILERTAFAMAEFSQREKWPALLSLLANNPKAGLLAAICRNVSEETPVAWKRKLQPVLIQLC
;
A
#
# COMPACT_ATOMS: atom_id res chain seq x y z
N MET A 1 -14.99 -2.15 -16.70
CA MET A 1 -14.08 -1.22 -15.99
C MET A 1 -14.75 0.15 -15.96
N ALA A 2 -14.75 0.84 -14.81
CA ALA A 2 -15.29 2.20 -14.72
C ALA A 2 -14.33 3.18 -15.42
N THR A 3 -14.86 4.18 -16.12
CA THR A 3 -14.07 5.23 -16.78
C THR A 3 -13.59 6.27 -15.77
N VAL A 4 -12.47 6.96 -16.04
CA VAL A 4 -11.97 8.07 -15.20
C VAL A 4 -13.04 9.14 -14.95
N ALA A 5 -13.87 9.43 -15.96
CA ALA A 5 -14.99 10.36 -15.82
C ALA A 5 -16.07 9.86 -14.83
N GLN A 6 -16.37 8.55 -14.84
CA GLN A 6 -17.30 7.94 -13.88
C GLN A 6 -16.74 7.99 -12.47
N LEU A 7 -15.46 7.62 -12.27
CA LEU A 7 -14.81 7.68 -10.96
C LEU A 7 -14.78 9.11 -10.43
N ARG A 8 -14.39 10.09 -11.25
CA ARG A 8 -14.40 11.51 -10.88
C ARG A 8 -15.81 11.99 -10.51
N SER A 9 -16.82 11.62 -11.30
CA SER A 9 -18.22 11.97 -11.01
C SER A 9 -18.69 11.33 -9.71
N GLN A 10 -18.34 10.07 -9.46
CA GLN A 10 -18.72 9.33 -8.26
C GLN A 10 -18.04 9.91 -7.02
N SER A 11 -16.72 10.11 -7.04
CA SER A 11 -15.98 10.72 -5.92
C SER A 11 -16.45 12.14 -5.64
N LYS A 12 -16.67 12.97 -6.67
CA LYS A 12 -17.22 14.33 -6.49
C LYS A 12 -18.61 14.30 -5.88
N LYS A 13 -19.48 13.40 -6.35
CA LYS A 13 -20.83 13.23 -5.81
C LYS A 13 -20.78 12.83 -4.34
N LEU A 14 -19.96 11.85 -3.98
CA LEU A 14 -19.72 11.40 -2.62
C LEU A 14 -19.24 12.57 -1.74
N ILE A 15 -18.18 13.28 -2.12
CA ILE A 15 -17.67 14.43 -1.36
C ILE A 15 -18.74 15.52 -1.19
N GLN A 16 -19.49 15.84 -2.24
CA GLN A 16 -20.58 16.84 -2.16
C GLN A 16 -21.74 16.39 -1.28
N GLU A 17 -22.11 15.11 -1.32
CA GLU A 17 -23.13 14.53 -0.44
C GLU A 17 -22.68 14.58 1.02
N GLY A 18 -21.40 14.31 1.27
CA GLY A 18 -20.79 14.50 2.58
C GLY A 18 -20.84 15.96 3.06
N ILE A 19 -20.39 16.92 2.24
CA ILE A 19 -20.41 18.35 2.62
C ILE A 19 -21.84 18.81 2.91
N LYS A 20 -22.82 18.40 2.08
CA LYS A 20 -24.24 18.70 2.28
C LYS A 20 -24.83 18.06 3.52
N ALA A 21 -24.37 16.85 3.88
CA ALA A 21 -24.68 16.24 5.17
C ALA A 21 -24.13 17.19 6.25
N SER A 22 -22.81 17.27 6.45
CA SER A 22 -22.17 18.00 7.57
C SER A 22 -22.55 19.49 7.77
N SER A 23 -23.12 20.14 6.75
CA SER A 23 -23.61 21.52 6.80
C SER A 23 -25.07 21.65 7.24
N SER A 24 -25.82 20.55 7.27
CA SER A 24 -27.21 20.48 7.74
C SER A 24 -27.26 20.26 9.26
N ARG A 25 -26.93 21.29 10.04
CA ARG A 25 -27.07 21.28 11.52
C ARG A 25 -28.48 21.02 12.05
N THR A 26 -29.48 20.87 11.19
CA THR A 26 -30.83 20.44 11.57
C THR A 26 -30.93 18.92 11.48
N SER A 27 -30.96 18.26 12.64
CA SER A 27 -31.45 16.88 12.79
C SER A 27 -32.78 16.73 12.06
N GLY A 28 -32.73 16.16 10.86
CA GLY A 28 -33.87 16.03 9.98
C GLY A 28 -33.72 14.75 9.16
N LYS A 29 -34.63 13.81 9.36
CA LYS A 29 -34.68 12.56 8.59
C LYS A 29 -34.91 12.91 7.11
N LYS A 30 -33.90 12.72 6.26
CA LYS A 30 -34.05 12.80 4.80
C LYS A 30 -34.03 11.40 4.22
N ALA A 31 -35.09 11.05 3.50
CA ALA A 31 -35.12 9.83 2.71
C ALA A 31 -34.16 9.97 1.54
N VAL A 32 -33.16 9.09 1.45
CA VAL A 32 -32.24 9.01 0.30
C VAL A 32 -32.52 7.69 -0.41
N THR A 33 -32.73 7.75 -1.73
CA THR A 33 -32.89 6.55 -2.54
C THR A 33 -31.52 6.07 -3.00
N VAL A 34 -31.04 4.98 -2.39
CA VAL A 34 -29.81 4.32 -2.82
C VAL A 34 -30.17 3.25 -3.86
N ARG A 35 -29.41 3.21 -4.95
CA ARG A 35 -29.50 2.13 -5.94
C ARG A 35 -28.44 1.10 -5.61
N THR A 36 -28.87 -0.04 -5.10
CA THR A 36 -28.00 -1.18 -4.87
C THR A 36 -28.13 -2.12 -6.06
N VAL A 37 -27.00 -2.49 -6.65
CA VAL A 37 -26.97 -3.45 -7.76
C VAL A 37 -26.49 -4.77 -7.21
N ASP A 38 -27.34 -5.79 -7.27
CA ASP A 38 -26.96 -7.14 -6.91
C ASP A 38 -25.91 -7.64 -7.91
N ARG A 39 -24.69 -7.89 -7.41
CA ARG A 39 -23.53 -8.26 -8.22
C ARG A 39 -23.66 -9.65 -8.85
N ARG A 40 -24.57 -10.52 -8.39
CA ARG A 40 -24.78 -11.86 -8.98
C ARG A 40 -25.82 -11.87 -10.09
N THR A 41 -26.85 -11.02 -10.00
CA THR A 41 -28.01 -11.07 -10.89
C THR A 41 -28.11 -9.88 -11.84
N GLY A 42 -27.38 -8.80 -11.59
CA GLY A 42 -27.50 -7.54 -12.34
C GLY A 42 -28.80 -6.78 -12.08
N ALA A 43 -29.64 -7.28 -11.18
CA ALA A 43 -30.89 -6.63 -10.80
C ALA A 43 -30.60 -5.33 -10.04
N THR A 44 -31.30 -4.26 -10.43
CA THR A 44 -31.23 -2.97 -9.74
C THR A 44 -32.43 -2.84 -8.84
N GLU A 45 -32.25 -2.98 -7.53
CA GLU A 45 -33.31 -2.78 -6.56
C GLU A 45 -33.26 -1.34 -6.04
N ARG A 46 -34.39 -0.64 -6.08
CA ARG A 46 -34.54 0.67 -5.46
C ARG A 46 -35.06 0.46 -4.05
N GLN A 47 -34.16 0.44 -3.08
CA GLN A 47 -34.54 0.46 -1.68
C GLN A 47 -34.64 1.91 -1.20
N GLN A 48 -35.82 2.29 -0.71
CA GLN A 48 -35.98 3.52 0.07
C GLN A 48 -35.46 3.25 1.48
N ALA A 49 -34.17 3.52 1.69
CA ALA A 49 -33.59 3.49 3.03
C ALA A 49 -33.84 4.85 3.71
N THR A 50 -34.52 4.83 4.85
CA THR A 50 -34.59 6.01 5.73
C THR A 50 -33.29 6.08 6.52
N LEU A 51 -32.28 6.76 5.98
CA LEU A 51 -31.05 7.04 6.71
C LEU A 51 -31.33 8.15 7.73
N THR A 52 -31.35 7.80 9.01
CA THR A 52 -31.14 8.77 10.08
C THR A 52 -29.69 9.22 10.03
N VAL A 53 -29.45 10.34 9.34
CA VAL A 53 -28.14 10.98 9.22
C VAL A 53 -27.81 11.62 10.58
N THR A 54 -26.98 10.97 11.38
CA THR A 54 -26.15 11.65 12.38
C THR A 54 -24.88 12.09 11.66
N ASP A 55 -24.76 13.41 11.50
CA ASP A 55 -24.19 14.09 10.34
C ASP A 55 -22.70 13.90 10.05
N LEU A 56 -21.93 13.41 11.04
CA LEU A 56 -20.49 13.18 10.91
C LEU A 56 -20.12 11.75 10.51
N ASP A 57 -20.86 10.75 10.98
CA ASP A 57 -20.50 9.35 10.70
C ASP A 57 -20.71 9.01 9.22
N THR A 58 -21.81 9.50 8.64
CA THR A 58 -22.08 9.36 7.19
C THR A 58 -21.04 10.10 6.35
N TYR A 59 -20.62 11.31 6.75
CA TYR A 59 -19.54 12.05 6.08
C TYR A 59 -18.24 11.24 6.08
N ARG A 60 -17.89 10.69 7.24
CA ARG A 60 -16.68 9.89 7.42
C ARG A 60 -16.68 8.65 6.52
N THR A 61 -17.78 7.88 6.50
CA THR A 61 -17.89 6.70 5.64
C THR A 61 -17.76 7.07 4.16
N ILE A 62 -18.48 8.08 3.71
CA ILE A 62 -18.43 8.52 2.30
C ILE A 62 -17.03 8.97 1.89
N TYR A 63 -16.33 9.66 2.80
CA TYR A 63 -14.96 10.10 2.60
C TYR A 63 -13.97 8.92 2.53
N GLU A 64 -14.09 7.98 3.45
CA GLU A 64 -13.29 6.75 3.49
C GLU A 64 -13.50 5.91 2.23
N ASP A 65 -14.75 5.75 1.78
CA ASP A 65 -15.09 5.03 0.54
C ASP A 65 -14.48 5.71 -0.69
N ALA A 66 -14.54 7.05 -0.76
CA ALA A 66 -13.95 7.79 -1.88
C ALA A 66 -12.42 7.67 -1.90
N ARG A 67 -11.77 7.74 -0.73
CA ARG A 67 -10.32 7.53 -0.58
C ARG A 67 -9.94 6.12 -1.04
N ASP A 68 -10.62 5.11 -0.51
CA ASP A 68 -10.29 3.70 -0.73
C ASP A 68 -10.49 3.31 -2.21
N LEU A 69 -11.54 3.85 -2.86
CA LEU A 69 -11.76 3.69 -4.30
C LEU A 69 -10.60 4.27 -5.13
N LEU A 70 -10.10 5.45 -4.76
CA LEU A 70 -8.99 6.11 -5.46
C LEU A 70 -7.65 5.41 -5.19
N LEU A 71 -7.45 4.85 -3.99
CA LEU A 71 -6.28 4.03 -3.66
C LEU A 71 -6.27 2.74 -4.48
N GLU A 72 -7.37 2.00 -4.45
CA GLU A 72 -7.50 0.72 -5.14
C GLU A 72 -7.24 0.86 -6.65
N HIS A 73 -7.84 1.86 -7.28
CA HIS A 73 -7.72 2.07 -8.73
C HIS A 73 -6.49 2.88 -9.15
N GLY A 74 -5.90 3.67 -8.25
CA GLY A 74 -4.74 4.51 -8.57
C GLY A 74 -3.40 3.86 -8.26
N TYR A 75 -3.38 2.92 -7.30
CA TYR A 75 -2.14 2.40 -6.71
C TYR A 75 -2.12 0.88 -6.56
N GLU A 76 -3.24 0.19 -6.29
CA GLU A 76 -3.24 -1.25 -5.96
C GLU A 76 -3.49 -2.17 -7.15
N ARG A 77 -4.48 -1.86 -7.99
CA ARG A 77 -4.82 -2.68 -9.16
C ARG A 77 -3.98 -2.31 -10.38
N GLU A 78 -3.71 -1.03 -10.53
CA GLU A 78 -2.93 -0.46 -11.62
C GLU A 78 -2.28 0.86 -11.18
N LEU A 79 -1.17 1.21 -11.83
CA LEU A 79 -0.55 2.52 -11.66
C LEU A 79 -1.18 3.51 -12.64
N ALA A 80 -2.32 4.10 -12.28
CA ALA A 80 -3.08 5.01 -13.13
C ALA A 80 -2.83 6.49 -12.78
N PRO A 81 -1.93 7.21 -13.48
CA PRO A 81 -1.48 8.55 -13.06
C PRO A 81 -2.61 9.58 -12.93
N ARG A 82 -3.65 9.46 -13.77
CA ARG A 82 -4.83 10.34 -13.70
C ARG A 82 -5.63 10.14 -12.41
N ILE A 83 -5.73 8.91 -11.90
CA ILE A 83 -6.44 8.59 -10.66
C ILE A 83 -5.59 9.00 -9.46
N GLN A 84 -4.27 8.80 -9.53
CA GLN A 84 -3.32 9.29 -8.52
C GLN A 84 -3.37 10.81 -8.38
N ALA A 85 -3.47 11.55 -9.49
CA ALA A 85 -3.66 13.00 -9.47
C ALA A 85 -4.99 13.40 -8.84
N LEU A 86 -6.09 12.69 -9.16
CA LEU A 86 -7.39 12.92 -8.53
C LEU A 86 -7.37 12.65 -7.02
N TYR A 87 -6.63 11.64 -6.55
CA TYR A 87 -6.42 11.42 -5.12
C TYR A 87 -5.83 12.68 -4.46
N ARG A 88 -4.74 13.22 -5.01
CA ARG A 88 -4.08 14.42 -4.46
C ARG A 88 -4.96 15.67 -4.53
N GLU A 89 -5.83 15.78 -5.55
CA GLU A 89 -6.80 16.88 -5.69
C GLU A 89 -7.92 16.81 -4.65
N LEU A 90 -8.44 15.61 -4.37
CA LEU A 90 -9.73 15.43 -3.68
C LEU A 90 -9.61 14.97 -2.23
N ILE A 91 -8.53 14.28 -1.86
CA ILE A 91 -8.35 13.70 -0.54
C ILE A 91 -7.41 14.61 0.26
N PRO A 92 -7.91 15.45 1.20
CA PRO A 92 -7.07 16.25 2.07
C PRO A 92 -6.18 15.41 2.98
N ASP A 93 -5.01 15.98 3.26
CA ASP A 93 -4.07 15.45 4.22
C ASP A 93 -4.69 15.34 5.62
N SER A 94 -4.51 14.19 6.27
CA SER A 94 -4.93 14.04 7.66
C SER A 94 -4.01 14.85 8.59
N PRO A 95 -4.51 15.29 9.77
CA PRO A 95 -3.66 15.96 10.77
C PRO A 95 -2.50 15.08 11.24
N GLU A 96 -2.73 13.76 11.28
CA GLU A 96 -1.71 12.76 11.59
C GLU A 96 -0.62 12.73 10.51
N PHE A 97 -1.00 12.61 9.23
CA PHE A 97 -0.05 12.65 8.11
C PHE A 97 0.74 13.97 8.09
N THR A 98 0.06 15.11 8.24
CA THR A 98 0.71 16.44 8.28
C THR A 98 1.77 16.52 9.39
N ARG A 99 1.53 15.89 10.54
CA ARG A 99 2.49 15.84 11.66
C ARG A 99 3.73 15.06 11.26
N HIS A 100 3.57 13.83 10.76
CA HIS A 100 4.69 12.99 10.33
C HIS A 100 5.43 13.57 9.13
N GLN A 101 4.73 14.24 8.22
CA GLN A 101 5.33 14.98 7.10
C GLN A 101 6.31 16.05 7.59
N LYS A 102 5.96 16.78 8.65
CA LYS A 102 6.80 17.85 9.23
C LYS A 102 7.89 17.33 10.17
N SER A 103 7.79 16.08 10.64
CA SER A 103 8.75 15.46 11.56
C SER A 103 9.48 14.28 10.90
N THR A 104 9.02 13.05 11.12
CA THR A 104 9.68 11.80 10.75
C THR A 104 10.00 11.74 9.25
N LEU A 105 9.04 12.04 8.38
CA LEU A 105 9.25 11.97 6.93
C LEU A 105 10.23 13.05 6.45
N LYS A 106 10.23 14.22 7.08
CA LYS A 106 11.25 15.24 6.82
C LYS A 106 12.64 14.79 7.27
N GLN A 107 12.75 14.08 8.39
CA GLN A 107 14.02 13.57 8.92
C GLN A 107 14.65 12.50 8.02
N LEU A 108 13.85 11.76 7.24
CA LEU A 108 14.38 10.84 6.22
C LEU A 108 15.22 11.56 5.15
N ALA A 109 14.96 12.85 4.90
CA ALA A 109 15.75 13.68 4.00
C ALA A 109 16.89 14.45 4.70
N SER A 110 17.17 14.17 5.99
CA SER A 110 18.26 14.83 6.72
C SER A 110 19.62 14.45 6.13
N GLU A 111 20.56 15.40 6.09
CA GLU A 111 21.95 15.12 5.72
C GLU A 111 22.64 14.20 6.74
N LYS A 112 22.16 14.17 7.98
CA LYS A 112 22.78 13.38 9.06
C LYS A 112 22.29 11.91 9.03
N PRO A 113 23.18 10.93 8.84
CA PRO A 113 22.79 9.51 8.80
C PRO A 113 22.10 9.01 10.08
N THR A 114 22.47 9.55 11.24
CA THR A 114 21.85 9.19 12.52
C THR A 114 20.38 9.60 12.61
N GLU A 115 20.02 10.78 12.09
CA GLU A 115 18.64 11.25 12.03
C GLU A 115 17.81 10.42 11.05
N ARG A 116 18.37 10.14 9.86
CA ARG A 116 17.73 9.27 8.86
C ARG A 116 17.48 7.87 9.40
N LEU A 117 18.48 7.26 10.05
CA LEU A 117 18.34 5.92 10.64
C LEU A 117 17.28 5.89 11.74
N ALA A 118 17.26 6.91 12.61
CA ALA A 118 16.25 7.01 13.66
C ALA A 118 14.84 7.13 13.06
N ALA A 119 14.67 7.94 12.02
CA ALA A 119 13.41 8.10 11.31
C ALA A 119 12.99 6.80 10.61
N ALA A 120 13.89 6.13 9.89
CA ALA A 120 13.61 4.87 9.21
C ALA A 120 13.17 3.77 10.18
N LYS A 121 13.88 3.62 11.32
CA LYS A 121 13.50 2.69 12.40
C LYS A 121 12.14 3.03 13.01
N PHE A 122 11.84 4.32 13.15
CA PHE A 122 10.53 4.76 13.65
C PHE A 122 9.42 4.32 12.69
N VAL A 123 9.56 4.60 11.38
CA VAL A 123 8.56 4.20 10.39
C VAL A 123 8.39 2.69 10.38
N GLU A 124 9.49 1.93 10.31
CA GLU A 124 9.45 0.46 10.31
C GLU A 124 8.74 -0.07 11.58
N LYS A 125 9.04 0.49 12.75
CA LYS A 125 8.38 0.11 14.00
C LYS A 125 6.87 0.36 13.96
N GLU A 126 6.45 1.54 13.48
CA GLU A 126 5.02 1.88 13.39
C GLU A 126 4.28 0.93 12.45
N THR A 127 4.90 0.54 11.32
CA THR A 127 4.30 -0.43 10.38
C THR A 127 4.07 -1.81 10.99
N ARG A 128 4.84 -2.17 12.03
CA ARG A 128 4.69 -3.43 12.75
C ARG A 128 3.73 -3.34 13.93
N ALA A 129 3.64 -2.17 14.56
CA ALA A 129 2.92 -1.98 15.82
C ALA A 129 1.40 -2.12 15.66
N GLU A 130 0.86 -1.76 14.49
CA GLU A 130 -0.57 -1.86 14.26
C GLU A 130 -0.94 -3.13 13.49
N VAL A 131 -1.91 -3.86 14.04
CA VAL A 131 -2.51 -5.05 13.40
C VAL A 131 -3.70 -4.66 12.52
N ASN A 132 -4.24 -3.44 12.69
CA ASN A 132 -5.46 -2.99 12.02
C ASN A 132 -5.16 -1.87 11.01
N GLN A 133 -5.44 -2.15 9.73
CA GLN A 133 -5.18 -1.29 8.56
C GLN A 133 -5.80 0.12 8.68
N ASN A 134 -6.84 0.28 9.52
CA ASN A 134 -7.61 1.52 9.63
C ASN A 134 -7.10 2.49 10.70
N ARG A 135 -6.03 2.16 11.45
CA ARG A 135 -5.59 3.00 12.57
C ARG A 135 -4.52 4.03 12.19
N SER A 136 -3.59 3.69 11.31
CA SER A 136 -2.57 4.63 10.83
C SER A 136 -2.87 5.16 9.43
N LEU A 137 -3.59 6.27 9.37
CA LEU A 137 -3.95 6.90 8.10
C LEU A 137 -2.72 7.45 7.36
N TRP A 138 -1.67 7.82 8.10
CA TRP A 138 -0.45 8.34 7.48
C TRP A 138 0.37 7.25 6.78
N LEU A 139 0.42 6.02 7.30
CA LEU A 139 1.08 4.89 6.63
C LEU A 139 0.34 4.45 5.36
N ARG A 140 -0.99 4.62 5.34
CA ARG A 140 -1.83 4.39 4.15
C ARG A 140 -1.78 5.54 3.13
N HIS A 141 -1.10 6.64 3.44
CA HIS A 141 -1.04 7.80 2.56
C HIS A 141 -0.03 7.59 1.42
N PRO A 142 -0.40 7.77 0.13
CA PRO A 142 0.50 7.52 -0.99
C PRO A 142 1.80 8.33 -0.99
N VAL A 143 1.77 9.54 -0.39
CA VAL A 143 2.98 10.38 -0.25
C VAL A 143 3.97 9.79 0.75
N THR A 144 3.51 9.04 1.76
CA THR A 144 4.41 8.32 2.67
C THR A 144 5.22 7.29 1.90
N VAL A 145 4.55 6.48 1.05
CA VAL A 145 5.24 5.50 0.19
C VAL A 145 6.18 6.18 -0.80
N GLU A 146 5.77 7.30 -1.40
CA GLU A 146 6.62 8.10 -2.29
C GLU A 146 7.91 8.55 -1.61
N VAL A 147 7.81 9.18 -0.42
CA VAL A 147 8.99 9.60 0.36
C VAL A 147 9.90 8.43 0.71
N LEU A 148 9.34 7.28 1.08
CA LEU A 148 10.13 6.09 1.43
C LEU A 148 10.86 5.51 0.21
N ILE A 149 10.19 5.45 -0.95
CA ILE A 149 10.80 5.00 -2.22
C ILE A 149 11.91 5.96 -2.64
N ASP A 150 11.65 7.27 -2.61
CA ASP A 150 12.64 8.28 -2.98
C ASP A 150 13.85 8.26 -2.04
N THR A 151 13.62 8.07 -0.74
CA THR A 151 14.70 7.92 0.25
C THR A 151 15.50 6.66 -0.03
N LEU A 152 14.84 5.52 -0.27
CA LEU A 152 15.50 4.25 -0.57
C LEU A 152 16.37 4.33 -1.84
N GLY A 153 15.88 5.01 -2.88
CA GLY A 153 16.61 5.17 -4.14
C GLY A 153 17.89 6.01 -4.03
N ASN A 154 18.01 6.82 -2.97
CA ASN A 154 19.17 7.68 -2.73
C ASN A 154 20.03 7.25 -1.54
N GLU A 155 19.67 6.17 -0.84
CA GLU A 155 20.34 5.75 0.39
C GLU A 155 21.55 4.85 0.09
N THR A 156 22.64 5.11 0.81
CA THR A 156 23.91 4.37 0.70
C THR A 156 24.23 3.57 1.96
N ASP A 157 23.66 3.93 3.12
CA ASP A 157 23.80 3.15 4.35
C ASP A 157 22.85 1.95 4.32
N ALA A 158 23.42 0.75 4.19
CA ALA A 158 22.68 -0.52 4.13
C ALA A 158 21.74 -0.74 5.33
N ARG A 159 22.04 -0.16 6.51
CA ARG A 159 21.17 -0.27 7.68
C ARG A 159 19.90 0.55 7.46
N ILE A 160 20.00 1.76 6.94
CA ILE A 160 18.85 2.62 6.66
C ILE A 160 18.00 2.00 5.55
N ALA A 161 18.64 1.62 4.43
CA ALA A 161 17.95 0.95 3.33
C ALA A 161 17.24 -0.33 3.80
N GLY A 162 17.86 -1.12 4.69
CA GLY A 162 17.26 -2.31 5.28
C GLY A 162 16.01 -2.05 6.12
N GLU A 163 15.92 -0.92 6.83
CA GLU A 163 14.70 -0.51 7.55
C GLU A 163 13.62 -0.02 6.59
N LEU A 164 14.00 0.73 5.55
CA LEU A 164 13.07 1.24 4.52
C LEU A 164 12.43 0.10 3.72
N ILE A 165 13.20 -0.91 3.31
CA ILE A 165 12.70 -2.11 2.62
C ILE A 165 11.65 -2.82 3.47
N SER A 166 11.95 -3.04 4.76
CA SER A 166 11.00 -3.67 5.69
C SER A 166 9.74 -2.83 5.85
N ALA A 167 9.87 -1.52 6.06
CA ALA A 167 8.72 -0.64 6.26
C ALA A 167 7.81 -0.64 5.03
N LEU A 168 8.39 -0.55 3.83
CA LEU A 168 7.66 -0.64 2.57
C LEU A 168 6.91 -1.98 2.42
N ALA A 169 7.55 -3.11 2.74
CA ALA A 169 6.91 -4.42 2.69
C ALA A 169 5.72 -4.52 3.66
N TRP A 170 5.88 -4.02 4.89
CA TRP A 170 4.79 -3.99 5.86
C TRP A 170 3.67 -3.02 5.50
N ILE A 171 3.99 -1.87 4.89
CA ILE A 171 2.96 -0.96 4.35
C ILE A 171 2.13 -1.68 3.29
N HIS A 172 2.80 -2.35 2.35
CA HIS A 172 2.14 -3.10 1.28
C HIS A 172 1.20 -4.17 1.82
N SER A 173 1.69 -5.02 2.74
CA SER A 173 0.90 -6.17 3.22
C SER A 173 -0.17 -5.79 4.23
N ARG A 174 0.03 -4.73 5.03
CA ARG A 174 -0.85 -4.42 6.16
C ARG A 174 -1.74 -3.21 5.94
N TYR A 175 -1.41 -2.24 5.09
CA TYR A 175 -2.15 -0.98 5.03
C TYR A 175 -2.79 -0.74 3.67
N PHE A 176 -2.02 -0.82 2.58
CA PHE A 176 -2.55 -0.79 1.22
C PHE A 176 -1.52 -1.33 0.22
N ALA A 177 -1.99 -2.09 -0.77
CA ALA A 177 -1.16 -2.85 -1.70
C ALA A 177 -0.53 -2.00 -2.82
N ASP A 178 0.21 -0.93 -2.49
CA ASP A 178 0.80 -0.03 -3.48
C ASP A 178 1.79 -0.74 -4.43
N LEU A 179 1.46 -0.78 -5.72
CA LEU A 179 2.27 -1.43 -6.76
C LEU A 179 3.60 -0.71 -7.05
N ARG A 180 3.74 0.56 -6.65
CA ARG A 180 5.02 1.28 -6.79
C ARG A 180 6.10 0.66 -5.93
N ILE A 181 5.72 0.07 -4.80
CA ILE A 181 6.66 -0.58 -3.88
C ILE A 181 7.33 -1.78 -4.56
N PHE A 182 6.54 -2.62 -5.25
CA PHE A 182 7.09 -3.73 -6.02
C PHE A 182 8.14 -3.24 -7.03
N SER A 183 7.79 -2.20 -7.78
CA SER A 183 8.66 -1.61 -8.80
C SER A 183 9.97 -1.05 -8.21
N ALA A 184 9.90 -0.47 -7.01
CA ALA A 184 11.07 0.07 -6.31
C ALA A 184 11.97 -1.02 -5.72
N LEU A 185 11.39 -2.11 -5.21
CA LEU A 185 12.15 -3.19 -4.56
C LEU A 185 12.73 -4.20 -5.56
N LEU A 186 12.09 -4.42 -6.72
CA LEU A 186 12.51 -5.46 -7.67
C LEU A 186 13.98 -5.33 -8.12
N PRO A 187 14.50 -4.12 -8.46
CA PRO A 187 15.91 -3.95 -8.83
C PRO A 187 16.88 -4.30 -7.70
N LEU A 188 16.47 -4.18 -6.43
CA LEU A 188 17.32 -4.47 -5.27
C LEU A 188 17.60 -5.97 -5.08
N LEU A 189 16.91 -6.85 -5.83
CA LEU A 189 17.29 -8.26 -5.95
C LEU A 189 18.62 -8.46 -6.72
N GLN A 190 19.22 -7.39 -7.24
CA GLN A 190 20.55 -7.41 -7.85
C GLN A 190 21.57 -6.61 -7.02
N ALA A 191 21.24 -6.23 -5.78
CA ALA A 191 22.17 -5.50 -4.91
C ALA A 191 23.39 -6.36 -4.57
N GLU A 192 24.59 -5.75 -4.62
CA GLU A 192 25.84 -6.41 -4.22
C GLU A 192 25.88 -6.68 -2.71
N GLU A 193 25.28 -5.79 -1.93
CA GLU A 193 25.22 -5.88 -0.47
C GLU A 193 24.27 -7.02 -0.05
N SER A 194 24.85 -8.11 0.47
CA SER A 194 24.14 -9.33 0.87
C SER A 194 23.00 -9.08 1.85
N SER A 195 23.14 -8.09 2.75
CA SER A 195 22.10 -7.76 3.73
C SER A 195 20.87 -7.10 3.09
N ILE A 196 21.07 -6.28 2.07
CA ILE A 196 19.99 -5.67 1.27
C ILE A 196 19.31 -6.72 0.40
N LEU A 197 20.11 -7.59 -0.22
CA LEU A 197 19.61 -8.67 -1.05
C LEU A 197 18.68 -9.61 -0.26
N GLU A 198 19.11 -10.07 0.92
CA GLU A 198 18.32 -10.95 1.79
C GLU A 198 17.01 -10.29 2.24
N ARG A 199 17.08 -9.04 2.69
CA ARG A 199 15.88 -8.27 3.11
C ARG A 199 14.91 -8.05 1.96
N THR A 200 15.43 -7.74 0.77
CA THR A 200 14.60 -7.57 -0.43
C THR A 200 13.94 -8.88 -0.82
N ALA A 201 14.68 -9.99 -0.85
CA ALA A 201 14.12 -11.32 -1.14
C ALA A 201 13.02 -11.69 -0.12
N PHE A 202 13.21 -11.34 1.15
CA PHE A 202 12.21 -11.56 2.18
C PHE A 202 10.96 -10.70 1.95
N ALA A 203 11.15 -9.39 1.70
CA ALA A 203 10.07 -8.45 1.41
C ALA A 203 9.25 -8.86 0.18
N MET A 204 9.90 -9.43 -0.84
CA MET A 204 9.26 -9.92 -2.06
C MET A 204 8.19 -10.98 -1.80
N ALA A 205 8.20 -11.66 -0.65
CA ALA A 205 7.18 -12.65 -0.31
C ALA A 205 5.77 -12.05 -0.17
N GLU A 206 5.68 -10.76 0.12
CA GLU A 206 4.41 -10.03 0.28
C GLU A 206 3.74 -9.69 -1.08
N PHE A 207 4.42 -9.98 -2.20
CA PHE A 207 4.01 -9.59 -3.55
C PHE A 207 3.63 -10.81 -4.40
N SER A 208 2.55 -10.74 -5.16
CA SER A 208 2.05 -11.85 -6.02
C SER A 208 2.53 -11.79 -7.48
N GLN A 209 3.20 -10.71 -7.86
CA GLN A 209 3.73 -10.44 -9.19
C GLN A 209 4.69 -11.55 -9.63
N ARG A 210 4.52 -12.06 -10.85
CA ARG A 210 5.31 -13.19 -11.37
C ARG A 210 6.70 -12.75 -11.82
N GLU A 211 6.86 -11.46 -12.08
CA GLU A 211 8.05 -10.78 -12.57
C GLU A 211 9.24 -10.91 -11.61
N LYS A 212 9.00 -11.19 -10.32
CA LYS A 212 10.07 -11.43 -9.33
C LYS A 212 10.79 -12.76 -9.50
N TRP A 213 10.14 -13.78 -10.07
CA TRP A 213 10.66 -15.15 -10.07
C TRP A 213 11.97 -15.33 -10.83
N PRO A 214 12.17 -14.74 -12.03
CA PRO A 214 13.46 -14.82 -12.71
C PRO A 214 14.63 -14.30 -11.84
N ALA A 215 14.42 -13.17 -11.15
CA ALA A 215 15.42 -12.58 -10.26
C ALA A 215 15.65 -13.46 -9.01
N LEU A 216 14.59 -13.94 -8.36
CA LEU A 216 14.75 -14.82 -7.18
C LEU A 216 15.47 -16.14 -7.52
N LEU A 217 15.22 -16.71 -8.70
CA LEU A 217 15.85 -17.96 -9.11
C LEU A 217 17.32 -17.78 -9.50
N SER A 218 17.71 -16.63 -10.06
CA SER A 218 19.12 -16.38 -10.37
C SER A 218 19.98 -16.31 -9.11
N LEU A 219 19.40 -15.89 -7.98
CA LEU A 219 20.08 -15.89 -6.68
C LEU A 219 20.42 -17.28 -6.16
N LEU A 220 19.71 -18.32 -6.61
CA LEU A 220 19.98 -19.71 -6.21
C LEU A 220 21.16 -20.32 -6.96
N ALA A 221 21.52 -19.79 -8.13
CA ALA A 221 22.60 -20.34 -8.96
C ALA A 221 23.99 -20.21 -8.30
N ASN A 222 24.13 -19.33 -7.30
CA ASN A 222 25.42 -18.97 -6.71
C ASN A 222 25.64 -19.56 -5.29
N ASN A 223 25.06 -20.71 -4.96
CA ASN A 223 25.14 -21.33 -3.63
C ASN A 223 24.80 -20.33 -2.50
N PRO A 224 23.54 -19.88 -2.41
CA PRO A 224 23.15 -18.83 -1.49
C PRO A 224 23.38 -19.22 -0.02
N LYS A 225 23.69 -18.23 0.82
CA LYS A 225 23.70 -18.39 2.28
C LYS A 225 22.32 -18.83 2.77
N ALA A 226 22.27 -19.52 3.91
CA ALA A 226 21.04 -20.05 4.50
C ALA A 226 19.94 -18.99 4.71
N GLY A 227 20.30 -17.76 5.09
CA GLY A 227 19.33 -16.65 5.27
C GLY A 227 18.64 -16.25 3.96
N LEU A 228 19.41 -16.03 2.90
CA LEU A 228 18.89 -15.70 1.56
C LEU A 228 18.02 -16.83 1.00
N LEU A 229 18.46 -18.07 1.17
CA LEU A 229 17.67 -19.23 0.79
C LEU A 229 16.32 -19.27 1.52
N ALA A 230 16.31 -19.10 2.85
CA ALA A 230 15.07 -19.04 3.63
C ALA A 230 14.14 -17.91 3.15
N ALA A 231 14.72 -16.75 2.81
CA ALA A 231 13.97 -15.63 2.24
C ALA A 231 13.35 -15.99 0.87
N ILE A 232 14.07 -16.69 0.00
CA ILE A 232 13.54 -17.17 -1.29
C ILE A 232 12.44 -18.21 -1.07
N CYS A 233 12.63 -19.16 -0.14
CA CYS A 233 11.62 -20.17 0.19
C CYS A 233 10.31 -19.55 0.67
N ARG A 234 10.37 -18.44 1.44
CA ARG A 234 9.19 -17.70 1.91
C ARG A 234 8.32 -17.16 0.77
N ASN A 235 8.88 -16.96 -0.42
CA ASN A 235 8.11 -16.53 -1.59
C ASN A 235 7.24 -17.65 -2.20
N VAL A 236 7.46 -18.91 -1.81
CA VAL A 236 6.70 -20.05 -2.32
C VAL A 236 5.39 -20.20 -1.55
N SER A 237 4.29 -20.05 -2.26
CA SER A 237 2.92 -20.21 -1.76
C SER A 237 2.12 -21.21 -2.59
N GLU A 238 0.87 -21.49 -2.21
CA GLU A 238 -0.04 -22.30 -3.02
C GLU A 238 -0.24 -21.70 -4.42
N GLU A 239 -0.35 -20.38 -4.51
CA GLU A 239 -0.55 -19.61 -5.75
C GLU A 239 0.69 -19.56 -6.65
N THR A 240 1.86 -19.94 -6.13
CA THR A 240 3.09 -19.97 -6.92
C THR A 240 2.96 -20.95 -8.08
N PRO A 241 3.21 -20.50 -9.34
CA PRO A 241 3.13 -21.37 -10.51
C PRO A 241 3.97 -22.65 -10.37
N VAL A 242 3.38 -23.79 -10.76
CA VAL A 242 4.02 -25.13 -10.67
C VAL A 242 5.39 -25.16 -11.37
N ALA A 243 5.54 -24.43 -12.47
CA ALA A 243 6.81 -24.33 -13.19
C ALA A 243 7.94 -23.77 -12.31
N TRP A 244 7.64 -22.79 -11.43
CA TRP A 244 8.62 -22.23 -10.50
C TRP A 244 8.89 -23.17 -9.33
N LYS A 245 7.85 -23.82 -8.77
CA LYS A 245 8.00 -24.84 -7.73
C LYS A 245 8.94 -25.98 -8.16
N ARG A 246 8.78 -26.48 -9.39
CA ARG A 246 9.64 -27.52 -9.97
C ARG A 246 11.10 -27.08 -10.12
N LYS A 247 11.36 -25.81 -10.43
CA LYS A 247 12.73 -25.27 -10.50
C LYS A 247 13.38 -25.14 -9.13
N LEU A 248 12.60 -24.90 -8.08
CA LEU A 248 13.09 -24.80 -6.70
C LEU A 248 13.34 -26.17 -6.06
N GLN A 249 12.56 -27.19 -6.43
CA GLN A 249 12.61 -28.51 -5.79
C GLN A 249 14.02 -29.13 -5.70
N PRO A 250 14.87 -29.13 -6.74
CA PRO A 250 16.22 -29.71 -6.64
C PRO A 250 17.10 -28.98 -5.63
N VAL A 251 16.97 -27.65 -5.53
CA VAL A 251 17.71 -26.83 -4.57
C VAL A 251 17.27 -27.19 -3.15
N LEU A 252 15.95 -27.27 -2.91
CA LEU A 252 15.39 -27.62 -1.60
C LEU A 252 15.80 -29.02 -1.12
N ILE A 253 15.87 -30.00 -2.03
CA ILE A 253 16.28 -31.37 -1.69
C ILE A 253 17.74 -31.43 -1.21
N GLN A 254 18.63 -30.59 -1.75
CA GLN A 254 20.04 -30.56 -1.35
C GLN A 254 20.28 -29.98 0.05
N LEU A 255 19.24 -29.39 0.66
CA LEU A 255 19.31 -28.68 1.94
C LEU A 255 18.68 -29.46 3.09
N CYS A 256 17.96 -30.54 2.79
CA CYS A 256 17.42 -31.50 3.76
C CYS A 256 18.38 -32.66 3.96
#